data_AF-A0A542ANJ3-F1
#
_entry.id   AF-A0A542ANJ3-F1
#
_cell.length_a   1.000
_cell.length_b   1.000
_cell.length_c   1.000
_cell.angle_alpha   90.00
_cell.angle_beta   90.00
_cell.angle_gamma   90.00
#
_symmetry.space_group_name_H-M   'P 1'
#
loop_
_entity.id
_entity.type
_entity.pdbx_description
1 polymer ?
#
loop_
_entity_poly.entity_id
_entity_poly.type
_entity_poly.pdbx_seq_one_letter_code
_entity_poly.pdbx_strand_id
1 'polypeptide(L)'
;MATIKELGTDLKLSQRASDYVAQMFVDEGWFTIRQDAAIFAAAYVLKYHFKDFDPGSYVVPDQLGTNYAYGNLDKGGYWENLIRNLYQTETPRLFFRNLMIYGLEEIGNDIERLGVLQIENYI
;
A
#
# COMPACT_ATOMS: atom_id res chain seq x y z
N MET A 1 -1.95 29.19 -12.77
CA MET A 1 -2.26 29.37 -11.33
C MET A 1 -3.14 28.19 -10.94
N ALA A 2 -2.52 27.10 -10.48
CA ALA A 2 -3.26 25.88 -10.16
C ALA A 2 -3.95 26.04 -8.81
N THR A 3 -5.25 25.77 -8.81
CA THR A 3 -6.19 25.96 -7.71
C THR A 3 -5.85 25.01 -6.56
N ILE A 4 -5.87 25.51 -5.31
CA ILE A 4 -5.74 24.74 -4.07
C ILE A 4 -7.01 23.91 -3.87
N LYS A 5 -7.24 22.90 -4.72
CA LYS A 5 -8.39 22.01 -4.63
C LYS A 5 -8.08 20.64 -5.20
N GLU A 6 -7.03 20.02 -4.69
CA GLU A 6 -6.79 18.58 -4.78
C GLU A 6 -5.75 18.17 -3.72
N LEU A 7 -6.04 18.48 -2.45
CA LEU A 7 -5.54 17.63 -1.36
C LEU A 7 -6.32 16.32 -1.50
N GLY A 8 -5.91 15.46 -2.44
CA GLY A 8 -6.59 14.21 -2.77
C GLY A 8 -6.90 13.44 -1.48
N THR A 9 -8.17 13.40 -1.12
CA THR A 9 -8.66 12.74 0.09
C THR A 9 -8.64 11.22 -0.04
N ASP A 10 -8.38 10.73 -1.23
CA ASP A 10 -8.74 9.40 -1.69
C ASP A 10 -7.51 8.76 -2.38
N LEU A 11 -7.10 7.58 -1.91
CA LEU A 11 -6.01 6.80 -2.48
C LEU A 11 -6.57 5.57 -3.18
N LYS A 12 -6.41 5.53 -4.50
CA LYS A 12 -6.89 4.42 -5.33
C LYS A 12 -5.78 3.43 -5.66
N LEU A 13 -5.92 2.19 -5.23
CA LEU A 13 -4.91 1.15 -5.50
C LEU A 13 -5.11 0.52 -6.89
N SER A 14 -4.17 -0.35 -7.31
CA SER A 14 -4.39 -1.21 -8.48
C SER A 14 -5.46 -2.24 -8.18
N GLN A 15 -6.17 -2.69 -9.21
CA GLN A 15 -7.21 -3.71 -9.06
C GLN A 15 -6.64 -5.00 -8.48
N ARG A 16 -5.49 -5.44 -8.97
CA ARG A 16 -4.81 -6.64 -8.47
C ARG A 16 -4.45 -6.51 -7.00
N ALA A 17 -3.80 -5.42 -6.60
CA ALA A 17 -3.42 -5.23 -5.20
C ALA A 17 -4.65 -5.22 -4.28
N SER A 18 -5.68 -4.41 -4.57
CA SER A 18 -6.80 -4.26 -3.63
C SER A 18 -7.86 -5.34 -3.72
N ASP A 19 -8.25 -5.75 -4.93
CA ASP A 19 -9.45 -6.58 -5.11
C ASP A 19 -9.11 -8.06 -5.16
N TYR A 20 -7.85 -8.39 -5.45
CA TYR A 20 -7.37 -9.76 -5.42
C TYR A 20 -6.50 -10.01 -4.17
N VAL A 21 -5.31 -9.41 -4.07
CA VAL A 21 -4.37 -9.78 -3.01
C VAL A 21 -4.86 -9.38 -1.62
N ALA A 22 -5.29 -8.14 -1.42
CA ALA A 22 -5.80 -7.70 -0.13
C ALA A 22 -7.10 -8.44 0.27
N GLN A 23 -7.88 -8.93 -0.70
CA GLN A 23 -9.07 -9.74 -0.41
C GLN A 23 -8.68 -11.15 0.06
N MET A 24 -7.65 -11.78 -0.51
CA MET A 24 -7.15 -13.10 -0.05
C MET A 24 -6.78 -13.08 1.44
N PHE A 25 -6.11 -12.01 1.88
CA PHE A 25 -5.80 -11.79 3.30
C PHE A 25 -7.04 -11.76 4.21
N VAL A 26 -8.15 -11.21 3.72
CA VAL A 26 -9.42 -11.18 4.46
C VAL A 26 -10.11 -12.54 4.43
N ASP A 27 -10.13 -13.18 3.26
CA ASP A 27 -10.76 -14.49 3.06
C ASP A 27 -10.10 -15.58 3.90
N GLU A 28 -8.78 -15.50 4.11
CA GLU A 28 -8.02 -16.39 5.00
C GLU A 28 -8.09 -16.00 6.49
N GLY A 29 -8.72 -14.87 6.82
CA GLY A 29 -8.93 -14.44 8.21
C GLY A 29 -7.73 -13.77 8.88
N TRP A 30 -6.69 -13.40 8.12
CA TRP A 30 -5.54 -12.67 8.64
C TRP A 30 -5.88 -11.22 8.99
N PHE A 31 -6.79 -10.61 8.24
CA PHE A 31 -7.27 -9.25 8.47
C PHE A 31 -8.80 -9.19 8.37
N THR A 32 -9.41 -8.30 9.16
CA THR A 32 -10.88 -8.10 9.11
C THR A 32 -11.29 -7.34 7.85
N ILE A 33 -10.44 -6.43 7.38
CA ILE A 33 -10.71 -5.55 6.24
C ILE A 33 -9.47 -5.39 5.36
N ARG A 34 -9.69 -5.15 4.07
CA ARG A 34 -8.63 -5.02 3.06
C ARG A 34 -7.67 -3.86 3.32
N GLN A 35 -8.15 -2.81 3.99
CA GLN A 35 -7.35 -1.64 4.40
C GLN A 35 -6.17 -2.07 5.26
N ASP A 36 -6.40 -2.96 6.23
CA ASP A 36 -5.36 -3.40 7.17
C ASP A 36 -4.29 -4.22 6.43
N ALA A 37 -4.70 -5.06 5.48
CA ALA A 37 -3.78 -5.80 4.61
C ALA A 37 -2.93 -4.86 3.73
N ALA A 38 -3.51 -3.78 3.22
CA ALA A 38 -2.76 -2.78 2.45
C ALA A 38 -1.74 -2.03 3.32
N ILE A 39 -2.13 -1.60 4.52
CA ILE A 39 -1.21 -0.94 5.48
C ILE A 39 -0.09 -1.90 5.90
N PHE A 40 -0.43 -3.17 6.15
CA PHE A 40 0.54 -4.22 6.42
C PHE A 40 1.55 -4.38 5.28
N ALA A 41 1.09 -4.40 4.03
CA ALA A 41 1.98 -4.47 2.87
C ALA A 41 2.95 -3.28 2.79
N ALA A 42 2.50 -2.07 3.12
CA ALA A 42 3.43 -0.92 3.21
C ALA A 42 4.47 -1.10 4.32
N ALA A 43 4.08 -1.62 5.49
CA ALA A 43 5.01 -1.93 6.58
C ALA A 43 6.03 -3.00 6.17
N TYR A 44 5.59 -4.06 5.48
CA TYR A 44 6.44 -5.10 4.91
C TYR A 44 7.51 -4.50 3.99
N VAL A 45 7.13 -3.60 3.08
CA VAL A 45 8.08 -2.93 2.18
C VAL A 45 9.08 -2.08 2.94
N LEU A 46 8.64 -1.30 3.94
CA LEU A 46 9.57 -0.52 4.78
C LEU A 46 10.52 -1.42 5.59
N LYS A 47 10.09 -2.61 6.00
CA LYS A 47 10.93 -3.53 6.76
C LYS A 47 11.98 -4.21 5.89
N TYR A 48 11.59 -4.69 4.71
CA TYR A 48 12.40 -5.60 3.90
C TYR A 48 12.99 -4.98 2.64
N HIS A 49 12.35 -3.95 2.09
CA HIS A 49 12.66 -3.39 0.78
C HIS A 49 13.02 -1.90 0.82
N PHE A 50 13.16 -1.31 2.01
CA PHE A 50 13.42 0.14 2.16
C PHE A 50 14.64 0.64 1.38
N LYS A 51 15.68 -0.19 1.23
CA LYS A 51 16.90 0.17 0.51
C LYS A 51 16.81 -0.03 -1.00
N ASP A 52 15.95 -0.96 -1.44
CA ASP A 52 15.95 -1.48 -2.80
C ASP A 52 14.71 -1.05 -3.60
N PHE A 53 13.72 -0.45 -2.93
CA PHE A 53 12.51 0.08 -3.54
C PHE A 53 12.39 1.60 -3.35
N ASP A 54 12.28 2.32 -4.47
CA ASP A 54 11.96 3.75 -4.48
C ASP A 54 10.48 3.96 -4.85
N PRO A 55 9.61 4.28 -3.87
CA PRO A 55 8.21 4.58 -4.14
C PRO A 55 8.00 5.83 -5.00
N GLY A 56 8.98 6.73 -5.11
CA GLY A 56 8.86 7.96 -5.91
C GLY A 56 8.90 7.73 -7.41
N SER A 57 9.60 6.68 -7.85
CA SER A 57 9.71 6.29 -9.26
C SER A 57 8.77 5.13 -9.64
N TYR A 58 8.05 4.55 -8.69
CA TYR A 58 7.14 3.43 -8.93
C TYR A 58 5.93 3.82 -9.79
N VAL A 59 5.78 3.12 -10.92
CA VAL A 59 4.65 3.26 -11.83
C VAL A 59 3.60 2.23 -11.47
N VAL A 60 2.48 2.70 -10.95
CA VAL A 60 1.34 1.83 -10.62
C VAL A 60 0.74 1.25 -11.91
N PRO A 61 0.49 -0.08 -11.98
CA PRO A 61 -0.01 -0.73 -13.21
C PRO A 61 -1.35 -0.19 -13.70
N ASP A 62 -2.28 0.08 -12.77
CA ASP A 62 -3.61 0.61 -13.05
C ASP A 62 -4.18 1.40 -11.87
N GLN A 63 -5.27 2.11 -12.10
CA GLN A 63 -6.05 2.79 -11.04
C GLN A 63 -7.50 2.31 -11.05
N LEU A 64 -7.70 1.00 -11.12
CA LEU A 64 -9.03 0.39 -11.23
C LEU A 64 -9.50 -0.26 -9.92
N GLY A 65 -8.63 -0.35 -8.92
CA GLY A 65 -8.93 -0.95 -7.63
C GLY A 65 -9.75 -0.06 -6.69
N THR A 66 -9.82 -0.53 -5.45
CA THR A 66 -10.56 0.10 -4.36
C THR A 66 -9.97 1.47 -4.04
N ASN A 67 -10.87 2.43 -3.86
CA ASN A 67 -10.54 3.79 -3.45
C ASN A 67 -10.76 3.96 -1.95
N TYR A 68 -9.72 4.37 -1.22
CA TYR A 68 -9.77 4.53 0.22
C TYR A 68 -9.68 6.00 0.59
N ALA A 69 -10.59 6.47 1.46
CA ALA A 69 -10.40 7.75 2.13
C ALA A 69 -9.12 7.67 2.97
N TYR A 70 -8.19 8.61 2.77
CA TYR A 70 -6.88 8.65 3.42
C TYR A 70 -6.98 8.65 4.95
N GLY A 71 -8.00 9.31 5.50
CA GLY A 71 -8.25 9.32 6.95
C GLY A 71 -8.55 7.94 7.55
N ASN A 72 -8.99 6.98 6.71
CA ASN A 72 -9.17 5.58 7.13
C ASN A 72 -7.87 4.78 7.08
N LEU A 73 -6.89 5.22 6.28
CA LEU A 73 -5.58 4.58 6.17
C LEU A 73 -4.59 5.10 7.22
N ASP A 74 -4.68 6.39 7.56
CA ASP A 74 -3.73 7.05 8.45
C ASP A 74 -4.43 7.99 9.43
N LYS A 75 -5.19 7.38 10.33
CA LYS A 75 -5.89 8.11 11.40
C LYS A 75 -4.87 8.69 12.38
N GLY A 76 -4.55 9.97 12.20
CA GLY A 76 -3.60 10.71 13.04
C GLY A 76 -2.34 11.19 12.32
N GLY A 77 -2.17 10.87 11.03
CA GLY A 77 -1.03 11.38 10.23
C GLY A 77 0.30 10.71 10.56
N TYR A 78 0.30 9.54 11.20
CA TYR A 78 1.50 8.83 11.58
C TYR A 78 2.27 8.32 10.36
N TRP A 79 1.57 7.73 9.40
CA TRP A 79 2.17 7.28 8.14
C TRP A 79 2.64 8.47 7.30
N GLU A 80 1.85 9.53 7.23
CA GLU A 80 2.23 10.74 6.50
C GLU A 80 3.55 11.31 7.02
N ASN A 81 3.67 11.45 8.35
CA ASN A 81 4.88 11.96 9.00
C ASN A 81 6.06 10.99 8.85
N LEU A 82 5.83 9.68 9.02
CA LEU A 82 6.87 8.66 8.87
C LEU A 82 7.46 8.72 7.46
N ILE A 83 6.61 8.67 6.43
CA ILE A 83 7.04 8.63 5.03
C ILE A 83 7.72 9.94 4.62
N ARG A 84 7.19 11.08 5.08
CA ARG A 84 7.83 12.38 4.86
C ARG A 84 9.26 12.41 5.41
N ASN A 85 9.47 11.86 6.61
CA ASN A 85 10.78 11.84 7.25
C ASN A 85 11.73 10.81 6.62
N LEU A 86 11.23 9.62 6.28
CA LEU A 86 12.05 8.55 5.69
C LEU A 86 12.54 8.90 4.29
N TYR A 87 11.66 9.46 3.46
CA TYR A 87 11.95 9.73 2.05
C TYR A 87 12.20 11.19 1.72
N GLN A 88 12.10 12.09 2.70
CA GLN A 88 12.27 13.55 2.50
C GLN A 88 11.41 14.08 1.34
N THR A 89 10.15 13.63 1.27
CA THR A 89 9.24 13.87 0.15
C THR A 89 8.13 14.87 0.48
N GLU A 90 7.73 15.66 -0.51
CA GLU A 90 6.56 16.55 -0.42
C GLU A 90 5.23 15.83 -0.73
N THR A 91 5.29 14.59 -1.22
CA THR A 91 4.12 13.79 -1.62
C THR A 91 4.00 12.47 -0.83
N PRO A 92 4.03 12.49 0.53
CA PRO A 92 4.06 11.27 1.34
C PRO A 92 2.85 10.35 1.14
N ARG A 93 1.67 10.88 0.78
CA ARG A 93 0.48 10.06 0.50
C ARG A 93 0.61 9.25 -0.78
N LEU A 94 1.26 9.80 -1.80
CA LEU A 94 1.57 9.08 -3.03
C LEU A 94 2.59 7.98 -2.77
N PHE A 95 3.60 8.27 -1.96
CA PHE A 95 4.60 7.28 -1.54
C PHE A 95 3.93 6.16 -0.75
N PHE A 96 3.02 6.50 0.18
CA PHE A 96 2.29 5.50 0.95
C PHE A 96 1.47 4.58 0.05
N ARG A 97 0.74 5.15 -0.91
CA ARG A 97 0.01 4.40 -1.94
C ARG A 97 0.93 3.42 -2.67
N ASN A 98 2.08 3.90 -3.12
CA ASN A 98 3.01 3.10 -3.91
C ASN A 98 3.64 1.96 -3.08
N LEU A 99 3.93 2.21 -1.79
CA LEU A 99 4.37 1.18 -0.85
C LEU A 99 3.30 0.09 -0.66
N MET A 100 2.03 0.47 -0.45
CA MET A 100 0.94 -0.49 -0.30
C MET A 100 0.78 -1.37 -1.55
N ILE A 101 0.80 -0.75 -2.73
CA ILE A 101 0.62 -1.48 -4.00
C ILE A 101 1.80 -2.42 -4.24
N TYR A 102 3.03 -1.91 -4.17
CA TYR A 102 4.22 -2.73 -4.40
C TYR A 102 4.27 -3.92 -3.42
N GLY A 103 4.00 -3.70 -2.13
CA GLY A 103 3.99 -4.78 -1.15
C GLY A 103 2.93 -5.84 -1.44
N LEU A 104 1.72 -5.44 -1.83
CA LEU A 104 0.66 -6.39 -2.21
C LEU A 104 1.00 -7.14 -3.50
N GLU A 105 1.63 -6.49 -4.48
CA GLU A 105 2.06 -7.16 -5.72
C GLU A 105 3.15 -8.21 -5.42
N GLU A 106 4.17 -7.88 -4.62
CA GLU A 106 5.23 -8.83 -4.23
C GLU A 106 4.65 -10.04 -3.49
N ILE A 107 3.80 -9.80 -2.50
CA ILE A 107 3.13 -10.87 -1.75
C ILE A 107 2.24 -11.71 -2.70
N GLY A 108 1.49 -11.06 -3.59
CA GLY A 108 0.64 -11.73 -4.57
C GLY A 108 1.43 -12.65 -5.50
N ASN A 109 2.60 -12.20 -5.97
CA ASN A 109 3.50 -13.00 -6.79
C ASN A 109 4.01 -14.24 -6.03
N ASP A 110 4.32 -14.09 -4.74
CA ASP A 110 4.73 -15.21 -3.90
C ASP A 110 3.59 -16.20 -3.64
N ILE A 111 2.37 -15.72 -3.40
CA ILE A 111 1.18 -16.58 -3.26
C ILE A 111 0.95 -17.39 -4.54
N GLU A 112 1.05 -16.76 -5.72
CA GLU A 112 0.88 -17.46 -7.00
C GLU A 112 1.95 -18.51 -7.25
N ARG A 113 3.19 -18.22 -6.83
CA ARG A 113 4.33 -19.12 -6.96
C ARG A 113 4.24 -20.30 -5.99
N LEU A 114 3.80 -20.08 -4.76
CA LEU A 114 3.76 -21.07 -3.69
C LEU A 114 2.41 -21.80 -3.60
N GLY A 115 1.35 -21.23 -4.16
CA GLY A 115 -0.02 -21.71 -4.09
C GLY A 115 -0.71 -21.49 -2.73
N VAL A 116 -0.08 -20.74 -1.83
CA VAL A 116 -0.57 -20.52 -0.45
C VAL A 116 -0.04 -19.20 0.10
N LEU A 117 -0.86 -18.50 0.87
CA LEU A 117 -0.43 -17.37 1.69
C LEU A 117 0.14 -17.89 3.02
N GLN A 118 1.43 -17.62 3.23
CA GLN A 118 2.16 -17.87 4.48
C GLN A 118 2.55 -16.53 5.07
N ILE A 119 1.72 -15.98 5.98
CA ILE A 119 1.91 -14.62 6.48
C ILE A 119 3.26 -14.44 7.21
N GLU A 120 3.79 -15.52 7.79
CA GLU A 120 5.04 -15.52 8.55
C GLU A 120 6.24 -15.12 7.68
N ASN A 121 6.15 -15.29 6.36
CA ASN A 121 7.18 -14.87 5.41
C ASN A 121 7.28 -13.35 5.29
N TYR A 122 6.30 -12.59 5.81
CA TYR A 122 6.20 -11.14 5.65
C TYR A 122 6.21 -10.37 6.97
N ILE A 123 6.37 -11.06 8.11
CA ILE A 123 6.34 -10.46 9.47
C ILE A 123 7.71 -10.02 9.94
#